data_AF-A0A538T8C6-F1
#
_entry.id   AF-A0A538T8C6-F1
#
_cell.length_a   1.000
_cell.length_b   1.000
_cell.length_c   1.000
_cell.angle_alpha   90.00
_cell.angle_beta   90.00
_cell.angle_gamma   90.00
#
_symmetry.space_group_name_H-M   'P 1'
#
loop_
_entity.id
_entity.type
_entity.pdbx_description
1 polymer ?
#
loop_
_entity_poly.entity_id
_entity_poly.type
_entity_poly.pdbx_seq_one_letter_code
_entity_poly.pdbx_strand_id
1 'polypeptide(L)'
;LIVDVYTTWCGWCKVMERQTYGNKEVADYLTQNFVLAKVNGESSAELHYKGEAMSEKVFARKVGVTGFPTTYFLKPDADIIGGAPGYIPPDNFMIYAKYVSTRWYEKGSPQEYLKATQQQDVPQPAN
;
A
#
# COMPACT_ATOMS: atom_id res chain seq x y z
N LEU A 1 8.46 0.00 0.37
CA LEU A 1 7.94 -0.91 -0.67
C LEU A 1 6.43 -1.04 -0.49
N ILE A 2 5.71 -1.38 -1.56
CA ILE A 2 4.28 -1.71 -1.52
C ILE A 2 4.08 -3.09 -2.15
N VAL A 3 3.30 -3.93 -1.49
CA VAL A 3 2.90 -5.26 -1.99
C VAL A 3 1.38 -5.29 -2.12
N ASP A 4 0.90 -5.48 -3.34
CA ASP A 4 -0.52 -5.74 -3.63
C ASP A 4 -0.74 -7.26 -3.75
N VAL A 5 -1.46 -7.85 -2.79
CA VAL A 5 -1.83 -9.26 -2.84
C VAL A 5 -3.20 -9.39 -3.50
N TYR A 6 -3.25 -10.11 -4.62
CA TYR A 6 -4.43 -10.24 -5.47
C TYR A 6 -4.71 -11.70 -5.88
N THR A 7 -5.83 -11.93 -6.57
CA THR A 7 -6.09 -13.14 -7.35
C THR A 7 -6.68 -12.78 -8.72
N THR A 8 -6.62 -13.69 -9.69
CA THR A 8 -7.06 -13.43 -11.08
C THR A 8 -8.57 -13.26 -11.23
N TRP A 9 -9.34 -13.93 -10.37
CA TRP A 9 -10.81 -13.89 -10.36
C TRP A 9 -11.39 -12.77 -9.50
N CYS A 10 -10.58 -12.11 -8.67
CA CYS A 10 -11.02 -11.08 -7.74
C CYS A 10 -11.50 -9.80 -8.45
N GLY A 11 -12.81 -9.51 -8.33
CA GLY A 11 -13.42 -8.32 -8.93
C GLY A 11 -12.88 -7.00 -8.35
N TRP A 12 -12.76 -6.90 -7.03
CA TRP A 12 -12.24 -5.70 -6.36
C TRP A 12 -10.77 -5.42 -6.68
N CYS A 13 -9.98 -6.46 -6.96
CA CYS A 13 -8.60 -6.31 -7.42
C CYS A 13 -8.55 -5.61 -8.78
N LYS A 14 -9.46 -5.99 -9.70
CA LYS A 14 -9.60 -5.32 -11.00
C LYS A 14 -10.11 -3.89 -10.87
N VAL A 15 -10.98 -3.61 -9.89
CA VAL A 15 -11.42 -2.24 -9.57
C VAL A 15 -10.24 -1.40 -9.06
N MET A 16 -9.44 -1.94 -8.13
CA MET A 16 -8.25 -1.28 -7.59
C MET A 16 -7.22 -0.97 -8.68
N GLU A 17 -6.97 -1.94 -9.57
CA GLU A 17 -6.05 -1.76 -10.70
C GLU A 17 -6.52 -0.66 -11.66
N ARG A 18 -7.82 -0.58 -11.95
CA ARG A 18 -8.37 0.45 -12.84
C ARG A 18 -8.46 1.83 -12.21
N GLN A 19 -9.00 1.90 -10.99
CA GLN A 19 -9.34 3.18 -10.36
C GLN A 19 -8.14 3.76 -9.63
N THR A 20 -7.44 2.96 -8.82
CA THR A 20 -6.37 3.43 -7.93
C THR A 20 -5.03 3.41 -8.61
N TYR A 21 -4.57 2.24 -9.05
CA TYR A 21 -3.28 2.15 -9.75
C TYR A 21 -3.32 2.75 -11.16
N GLY A 22 -4.51 2.83 -11.77
CA GLY A 22 -4.73 3.52 -13.04
C GLY A 22 -4.93 5.03 -12.92
N ASN A 23 -5.06 5.59 -11.71
CA ASN A 23 -5.07 7.04 -11.52
C ASN A 23 -3.67 7.59 -11.74
N LYS A 24 -3.53 8.59 -12.63
CA LYS A 24 -2.23 9.14 -13.02
C LYS A 24 -1.43 9.71 -11.84
N GLU A 25 -2.07 10.45 -10.95
CA GLU A 25 -1.38 11.06 -9.80
C GLU A 25 -0.85 9.98 -8.85
N VAL A 26 -1.67 8.96 -8.57
CA VAL A 26 -1.25 7.80 -7.78
C VAL A 26 -0.10 7.09 -8.47
N ALA A 27 -0.26 6.70 -9.73
CA ALA A 27 0.77 5.97 -10.47
C ALA A 27 2.12 6.71 -10.51
N ASP A 28 2.10 8.01 -10.81
CA ASP A 28 3.31 8.84 -10.85
C ASP A 28 3.97 8.89 -9.46
N TYR A 29 3.19 9.13 -8.41
CA TYR A 29 3.70 9.20 -7.05
C TYR A 29 4.28 7.85 -6.59
N LEU A 30 3.60 6.74 -6.87
CA LEU A 30 4.06 5.41 -6.49
C LEU A 30 5.35 5.03 -7.19
N THR A 31 5.44 5.29 -8.50
CA THR A 31 6.64 4.97 -9.29
C THR A 31 7.87 5.77 -8.83
N GLN A 32 7.66 6.99 -8.32
CA GLN A 32 8.75 7.83 -7.82
C GLN A 32 9.21 7.47 -6.40
N ASN A 33 8.31 6.98 -5.56
CA ASN A 33 8.58 6.85 -4.11
C ASN A 33 8.66 5.41 -3.61
N PHE A 34 8.23 4.43 -4.41
CA PHE A 34 8.09 3.04 -3.97
C PHE A 34 8.58 2.03 -4.99
N VAL A 35 9.16 0.94 -4.48
CA VAL A 35 9.21 -0.33 -5.20
C VAL A 35 7.87 -1.04 -5.02
N LEU A 36 7.24 -1.38 -6.14
CA LEU A 36 5.91 -1.99 -6.20
C LEU A 36 6.04 -3.47 -6.56
N ALA A 37 5.33 -4.33 -5.84
CA ALA A 37 5.22 -5.75 -6.16
C ALA A 37 3.76 -6.18 -6.17
N LYS A 38 3.40 -7.07 -7.09
CA LYS A 38 2.12 -7.78 -7.08
C LYS A 38 2.39 -9.24 -6.72
N VAL A 39 1.58 -9.77 -5.82
CA VAL A 39 1.67 -11.17 -5.37
C VAL A 39 0.34 -11.85 -5.60
N ASN A 40 0.33 -12.93 -6.37
CA ASN A 40 -0.89 -13.72 -6.51
C ASN A 40 -1.04 -14.68 -5.31
N GLY A 41 -1.98 -14.37 -4.41
CA GLY A 41 -2.15 -15.10 -3.14
C GLY A 41 -2.56 -16.57 -3.27
N GLU A 42 -2.84 -17.06 -4.48
CA GLU A 42 -3.16 -18.46 -4.76
C GLU A 42 -2.10 -19.20 -5.59
N SER A 43 -1.12 -18.45 -6.11
CA SER A 43 -0.08 -18.97 -6.99
C SER A 43 1.00 -19.74 -6.21
N SER A 44 1.56 -20.75 -6.89
CA SER A 44 2.72 -21.50 -6.41
C SER A 44 4.06 -20.92 -6.88
N ALA A 45 4.06 -19.80 -7.60
CA ALA A 45 5.29 -19.15 -8.03
C ALA A 45 6.17 -18.80 -6.82
N GLU A 46 7.47 -18.93 -6.97
CA GLU A 46 8.44 -18.64 -5.91
C GLU A 46 8.65 -17.12 -5.78
N LEU A 47 8.73 -16.65 -4.54
CA LEU A 47 9.24 -15.33 -4.18
C LEU A 47 10.23 -15.45 -3.02
N HIS A 48 11.03 -14.41 -2.81
CA HIS A 48 11.99 -14.34 -1.72
C HIS A 48 11.56 -13.23 -0.76
N TYR A 49 11.38 -13.57 0.51
CA TYR A 49 11.01 -12.62 1.55
C TYR A 49 11.95 -12.78 2.75
N LYS A 50 12.68 -11.70 3.07
CA LYS A 50 13.68 -11.69 4.16
C LYS A 50 14.71 -12.82 4.09
N GLY A 51 15.16 -13.14 2.87
CA GLY A 51 16.17 -14.19 2.62
C GLY A 51 15.62 -15.61 2.59
N GLU A 52 14.31 -15.80 2.74
CA GLU A 52 13.65 -17.11 2.66
C GLU A 52 12.88 -17.23 1.33
N ALA A 53 13.18 -18.29 0.57
CA ALA A 53 12.40 -18.66 -0.61
C ALA A 53 11.09 -19.35 -0.19
N MET A 54 9.96 -18.88 -0.72
CA MET A 54 8.64 -19.45 -0.45
C MET A 54 7.70 -19.20 -1.64
N SER A 55 6.57 -19.89 -1.72
CA SER A 55 5.57 -19.56 -2.75
C SER A 55 4.78 -18.30 -2.41
N GLU A 56 4.25 -17.62 -3.42
CA GLU A 56 3.34 -16.46 -3.27
C GLU A 56 2.18 -16.77 -2.32
N LYS A 57 1.59 -17.97 -2.43
CA LYS A 57 0.53 -18.46 -1.53
C LYS A 57 0.99 -18.63 -0.09
N VAL A 58 2.22 -19.13 0.14
CA VAL A 58 2.78 -19.26 1.49
C VAL A 58 3.06 -17.88 2.08
N PHE A 59 3.63 -16.97 1.29
CA PHE A 59 3.83 -15.58 1.70
C PHE A 59 2.51 -14.90 2.10
N ALA A 60 1.47 -14.98 1.26
CA ALA A 60 0.17 -14.37 1.54
C ALA A 60 -0.42 -14.84 2.88
N ARG A 61 -0.33 -16.14 3.17
CA ARG A 61 -0.72 -16.71 4.46
C ARG A 61 0.18 -16.21 5.60
N LYS A 62 1.49 -16.17 5.39
CA LYS A 62 2.50 -15.75 6.38
C LYS A 62 2.30 -14.30 6.82
N VAL A 63 1.89 -13.42 5.92
CA VAL A 63 1.62 -11.99 6.22
C VAL A 63 0.18 -11.72 6.65
N GLY A 64 -0.65 -12.77 6.81
CA GLY A 64 -1.99 -12.68 7.37
C GLY A 64 -3.07 -12.20 6.40
N VAL A 65 -2.92 -12.48 5.09
CA VAL A 65 -3.96 -12.16 4.10
C VAL A 65 -5.23 -12.97 4.38
N THR A 66 -6.34 -12.28 4.59
CA THR A 66 -7.68 -12.88 4.82
C THR A 66 -8.68 -12.57 3.71
N GLY A 67 -8.33 -11.68 2.77
CA GLY A 67 -9.17 -11.29 1.64
C GLY A 67 -8.36 -10.57 0.55
N PHE A 68 -9.00 -10.34 -0.60
CA PHE A 68 -8.36 -9.73 -1.76
C PHE A 68 -9.15 -8.50 -2.27
N PRO A 69 -8.47 -7.43 -2.74
CA PRO A 69 -7.01 -7.25 -2.63
C PRO A 69 -6.60 -7.01 -1.16
N THR A 70 -5.33 -7.19 -0.83
CA THR A 70 -4.75 -6.67 0.42
C THR A 70 -3.45 -5.95 0.09
N THR A 71 -3.36 -4.68 0.45
CA THR A 71 -2.16 -3.88 0.25
C THR A 71 -1.32 -3.84 1.52
N TYR A 72 -0.03 -4.17 1.43
CA TYR A 72 0.93 -3.99 2.51
C TYR A 72 1.95 -2.91 2.18
N PHE A 73 2.27 -2.08 3.18
CA PHE A 73 3.36 -1.12 3.14
C PHE A 73 4.52 -1.63 3.97
N LEU A 74 5.72 -1.66 3.37
CA LEU A 74 6.91 -2.22 4.00
C LEU A 74 8.05 -1.19 4.02
N LYS A 75 8.88 -1.25 5.06
CA LYS A 75 10.18 -0.57 5.15
C LYS A 75 11.19 -1.17 4.16
N PRO A 76 12.32 -0.49 3.89
CA PRO A 76 13.37 -1.00 2.98
C PRO A 76 13.95 -2.38 3.35
N ASP A 77 13.93 -2.75 4.63
CA ASP A 77 14.35 -4.07 5.16
C ASP A 77 13.25 -5.15 5.07
N ALA A 78 12.16 -4.84 4.37
CA ALA A 78 10.97 -5.68 4.23
C ALA A 78 10.19 -5.94 5.53
N ASP A 79 10.39 -5.14 6.58
CA ASP A 79 9.45 -5.11 7.71
C ASP A 79 8.11 -4.48 7.30
N ILE A 80 7.01 -5.14 7.67
CA ILE A 80 5.65 -4.62 7.43
C ILE A 80 5.39 -3.46 8.39
N ILE A 81 5.07 -2.29 7.82
CA ILE A 81 4.59 -1.11 8.55
C ILE A 81 3.11 -1.30 8.88
N GLY A 82 2.34 -1.76 7.90
CA GLY A 82 0.91 -2.02 8.04
C GLY A 82 0.31 -2.59 6.77
N GLY A 83 -0.93 -3.07 6.87
CA GLY A 83 -1.69 -3.61 5.75
C GLY A 83 -3.15 -3.15 5.79
N ALA A 84 -3.74 -2.99 4.61
CA ALA A 84 -5.13 -2.60 4.43
C ALA A 84 -5.82 -3.63 3.51
N PRO A 85 -6.79 -4.41 4.03
CA PRO A 85 -7.57 -5.32 3.22
C PRO A 85 -8.64 -4.55 2.41
N GLY A 86 -8.97 -5.08 1.25
CA GLY A 86 -10.00 -4.56 0.35
C GLY A 86 -9.52 -3.43 -0.56
N TYR A 87 -10.46 -2.98 -1.39
CA TYR A 87 -10.25 -1.86 -2.32
C TYR A 87 -10.01 -0.55 -1.57
N ILE A 88 -8.98 0.20 -1.97
CA ILE A 88 -8.67 1.53 -1.44
C ILE A 88 -8.81 2.54 -2.59
N PRO A 89 -9.74 3.51 -2.51
CA PRO A 89 -9.88 4.56 -3.52
C PRO A 89 -8.62 5.44 -3.67
N PRO A 90 -8.44 6.12 -4.82
CA PRO A 90 -7.24 6.91 -5.12
C PRO A 90 -6.82 7.89 -4.02
N ASP A 91 -7.75 8.72 -3.54
CA ASP A 91 -7.47 9.77 -2.55
C ASP A 91 -6.99 9.18 -1.22
N ASN A 92 -7.64 8.09 -0.78
CA ASN A 92 -7.25 7.38 0.44
C ASN A 92 -5.91 6.67 0.25
N PHE A 93 -5.66 6.10 -0.93
CA PHE A 93 -4.38 5.46 -1.23
C PHE A 93 -3.24 6.47 -1.18
N MET A 94 -3.46 7.67 -1.73
CA MET A 94 -2.47 8.75 -1.72
C MET A 94 -2.12 9.19 -0.29
N ILE A 95 -3.11 9.23 0.62
CA ILE A 95 -2.85 9.51 2.04
C ILE A 95 -1.90 8.47 2.64
N TYR A 96 -2.18 7.18 2.44
CA TYR A 96 -1.32 6.11 2.96
C TYR A 96 0.07 6.13 2.32
N ALA A 97 0.15 6.35 1.01
CA ALA A 97 1.42 6.46 0.29
C ALA A 97 2.27 7.64 0.80
N LYS A 98 1.67 8.82 1.04
CA LYS A 98 2.38 9.98 1.59
C LYS A 98 2.79 9.76 3.05
N TYR A 99 1.90 9.19 3.87
CA TYR A 99 2.21 8.81 5.25
C TYR A 99 3.44 7.87 5.35
N VAL A 100 3.52 6.88 4.45
CA VAL A 100 4.63 5.93 4.44
C VAL A 100 5.91 6.52 3.86
N SER A 101 5.85 7.18 2.71
CA SER A 101 7.04 7.74 2.04
C SER A 101 7.72 8.84 2.85
N THR A 102 6.95 9.62 3.63
CA THR A 102 7.48 10.65 4.54
C THR A 102 7.99 10.10 5.87
N ARG A 103 7.95 8.77 6.06
CA ARG A 103 8.31 8.07 7.31
C ARG A 103 7.52 8.53 8.52
N TRP A 104 6.30 9.04 8.33
CA TRP A 104 5.46 9.51 9.44
C TRP A 104 5.02 8.37 10.37
N TYR A 105 5.09 7.12 9.89
CA TYR A 105 4.86 5.93 10.70
C TYR A 105 5.83 5.77 11.89
N GLU A 106 6.92 6.53 11.93
CA GLU A 106 7.85 6.56 13.08
C GLU A 106 7.41 7.57 14.16
N LYS A 107 6.49 8.48 13.81
CA LYS A 107 6.03 9.59 14.65
C LYS A 107 4.66 9.36 15.25
N GLY A 108 3.77 8.68 14.53
CA GLY A 108 2.39 8.47 14.95
C GLY A 108 1.55 7.80 13.89
N SER A 109 0.25 7.75 14.14
CA SER A 109 -0.77 7.10 13.31
C SER A 109 -1.11 7.89 12.03
N PRO A 110 -1.75 7.25 11.02
CA PRO A 110 -2.27 7.95 9.85
C PRO A 110 -3.28 9.06 10.18
N GLN A 111 -4.06 8.92 11.26
CA GLN A 111 -4.99 9.94 11.71
C GLN A 111 -4.27 11.19 12.23
N GLU A 112 -3.16 11.01 12.93
CA GLU A 112 -2.31 12.11 13.39
C GLU A 112 -1.57 12.78 12.24
N TYR A 113 -1.13 12.00 11.24
CA TYR A 113 -0.60 12.53 10.00
C TYR A 113 -1.58 13.48 9.32
N LEU A 114 -2.83 13.03 9.12
CA LEU A 114 -3.87 13.85 8.50
C LEU A 114 -4.13 15.14 9.26
N LYS A 115 -4.23 15.07 10.60
CA LYS A 115 -4.42 16.28 11.43
C LYS A 115 -3.24 17.25 11.29
N ALA A 116 -2.01 16.73 11.25
CA ALA A 116 -0.81 17.53 11.15
C ALA A 116 -0.64 18.19 9.77
N THR A 117 -1.01 17.50 8.68
CA THR A 117 -0.85 18.02 7.32
C THR A 117 -2.03 18.86 6.85
N GLN A 118 -3.25 18.61 7.33
CA GLN A 118 -4.43 19.43 6.99
C GLN A 118 -4.39 20.83 7.61
N GLN A 119 -3.65 21.02 8.71
CA GLN A 119 -3.44 22.36 9.30
C GLN A 119 -2.53 23.27 8.46
N GLN A 120 -1.82 22.73 7.46
CA GLN A 120 -0.97 23.51 6.55
C GLN A 120 -1.70 24.04 5.31
N ASP A 121 -2.94 23.61 5.07
CA ASP A 121 -3.78 24.01 3.92
C ASP A 121 -4.87 25.04 4.29
N VAL A 122 -4.89 25.56 5.53
CA VAL A 122 -5.78 26.68 5.91
C VAL A 122 -5.11 27.98 5.47
N PRO A 123 -5.67 28.74 4.50
CA PRO A 123 -5.16 30.07 4.19
C PRO A 123 -5.23 30.90 5.48
N GLN A 124 -4.09 31.46 5.90
CA GLN A 124 -4.09 32.46 6.96
C GLN A 124 -5.10 33.55 6.58
N PRO A 125 -5.99 33.98 7.49
CA PRO A 125 -6.82 35.14 7.21
C PRO A 125 -5.88 36.32 6.94
N ALA A 126 -6.01 36.91 5.76
CA ALA A 126 -5.35 38.16 5.43
C ALA A 126 -5.85 39.22 6.43
N ASN A 127 -4.92 39.80 7.20
CA ASN A 127 -5.18 40.98 8.03
C ASN A 127 -5.43 42.21 7.15
#